data_AF-A0A136KP02-F1
#
_entry.id   AF-A0A136KP02-F1
#
_cell.length_a   1.000
_cell.length_b   1.000
_cell.length_c   1.000
_cell.angle_alpha   90.00
_cell.angle_beta   90.00
_cell.angle_gamma   90.00
#
_symmetry.space_group_name_H-M   'P 1'
#
loop_
_entity.id
_entity.type
_entity.pdbx_description
1 polymer ?
#
loop_
_entity_poly.entity_id
_entity_poly.type
_entity_poly.pdbx_seq_one_letter_code
_entity_poly.pdbx_strand_id
1 'polypeptide(L)'
;MQKKFFGLFLSLGVPVIYMLFVNPMFVKPAVDEPFSTLIGFSLFWGLAILVLFFTRTVEALPLTSIGWRPLTWKSVLTAIGLGILLSLLVPALTLLVGAIIPQTNSGTVTEVVSSHSWWILILSIITAGVTEEILFRGYSLERLTEITGSKWISGIISLMFFIAVHATGWNLTHLIGVVLPLGAILTSIYFWQRNLLFVIIVHTVIDFPLIIMATLS
;
A
#
# COMPACT_ATOMS: atom_id res chain seq x y z
N MET A 1 -18.99 -11.64 -14.25
CA MET A 1 -19.16 -11.12 -12.87
C MET A 1 -18.39 -11.95 -11.85
N GLN A 2 -18.58 -13.28 -11.79
CA GLN A 2 -17.86 -14.20 -10.89
C GLN A 2 -16.32 -14.04 -10.90
N LYS A 3 -15.71 -13.92 -12.09
CA LYS A 3 -14.26 -13.70 -12.23
C LYS A 3 -13.74 -12.46 -11.47
N LYS A 4 -14.48 -11.35 -11.52
CA LYS A 4 -14.10 -10.09 -10.86
C LYS A 4 -14.16 -10.22 -9.34
N PHE A 5 -15.17 -10.91 -8.80
CA PHE A 5 -15.25 -11.18 -7.36
C PHE A 5 -14.08 -12.05 -6.88
N PHE A 6 -13.69 -13.06 -7.66
CA PHE A 6 -12.53 -13.88 -7.33
C PHE A 6 -11.23 -13.06 -7.33
N GLY A 7 -10.98 -12.26 -8.37
CA GLY A 7 -9.79 -11.42 -8.37
C GLY A 7 -9.81 -10.33 -7.28
N LEU A 8 -10.99 -9.80 -6.92
CA LEU A 8 -11.14 -8.89 -5.78
C LEU A 8 -10.85 -9.60 -4.45
N PHE A 9 -11.22 -10.87 -4.32
CA PHE A 9 -10.83 -11.66 -3.15
C PHE A 9 -9.30 -11.85 -3.10
N LEU A 10 -8.65 -12.10 -4.24
CA LEU A 10 -7.18 -12.16 -4.30
C LEU A 10 -6.53 -10.83 -3.95
N SER A 11 -7.08 -9.69 -4.41
CA SER A 11 -6.47 -8.38 -4.23
C SER A 11 -6.77 -7.71 -2.89
N LEU A 12 -7.92 -7.99 -2.29
CA LEU A 12 -8.39 -7.36 -1.05
C LEU A 12 -8.50 -8.37 0.10
N GLY A 13 -9.17 -9.49 -0.14
CA GLY A 13 -9.47 -10.49 0.88
C GLY A 13 -8.22 -11.20 1.41
N VAL A 14 -7.39 -11.76 0.53
CA VAL A 14 -6.21 -12.52 0.93
C VAL A 14 -5.19 -11.68 1.72
N PRO A 15 -4.83 -10.44 1.30
CA PRO A 15 -3.96 -9.58 2.10
C PRO A 15 -4.48 -9.32 3.52
N VAL A 16 -5.77 -9.02 3.66
CA VAL A 16 -6.39 -8.77 4.98
C VAL A 16 -6.40 -10.03 5.83
N ILE A 17 -6.79 -11.17 5.26
CA ILE A 17 -6.78 -12.46 5.96
C ILE A 17 -5.35 -12.77 6.44
N TYR A 18 -4.35 -12.55 5.59
CA TYR A 18 -2.97 -12.78 5.96
C TYR A 18 -2.51 -11.85 7.09
N MET A 19 -2.68 -10.54 6.94
CA MET A 19 -2.15 -9.56 7.89
C MET A 19 -2.84 -9.60 9.26
N LEU A 20 -4.14 -9.89 9.30
CA LEU A 20 -4.93 -9.88 10.53
C LEU A 20 -4.97 -11.23 11.24
N PHE A 21 -4.85 -12.35 10.51
CA PHE A 21 -5.04 -13.68 11.07
C PHE A 21 -3.85 -14.60 10.82
N VAL A 22 -3.43 -14.80 9.57
CA VAL A 22 -2.39 -15.82 9.28
C VAL A 22 -1.04 -15.44 9.86
N ASN A 23 -0.61 -14.19 9.63
CA ASN A 23 0.70 -13.71 10.07
C ASN A 23 0.81 -13.71 11.61
N PRO A 24 -0.14 -13.14 12.38
CA PRO A 24 -0.02 -13.13 13.84
C PRO A 24 -0.21 -14.51 14.49
N MET A 25 -1.07 -15.37 13.94
CA MET A 25 -1.41 -16.66 14.57
C MET A 25 -0.42 -17.77 14.24
N PHE A 26 0.18 -17.76 13.06
CA PHE A 26 0.98 -18.90 12.57
C PHE A 26 2.40 -18.54 12.15
N VAL A 27 2.62 -17.38 11.53
CA VAL A 27 3.96 -17.01 11.01
C VAL A 27 4.81 -16.41 12.11
N LYS A 28 4.39 -15.29 12.72
CA LYS A 28 5.15 -14.59 13.77
C LYS A 28 5.54 -15.49 14.96
N PRO A 29 4.71 -16.45 15.43
CA PRO A 29 5.13 -17.35 16.50
C PRO A 29 6.17 -18.41 16.07
N ALA A 30 6.30 -18.67 14.77
CA ALA A 30 7.12 -19.77 14.24
C ALA A 30 8.51 -19.35 13.76
N VAL A 31 8.72 -18.06 13.48
CA VAL A 31 9.96 -17.53 12.90
C VAL A 31 10.35 -16.19 13.53
N ASP A 32 11.59 -15.74 13.32
CA ASP A 32 12.01 -14.41 13.73
C ASP A 32 11.34 -13.29 12.90
N GLU A 33 11.39 -12.05 13.41
CA GLU A 33 10.65 -10.96 12.78
C GLU A 33 11.17 -10.57 11.38
N PRO A 34 12.49 -10.49 11.12
CA PRO A 34 12.99 -10.26 9.76
C PRO A 34 12.47 -11.31 8.76
N PHE A 35 12.46 -12.59 9.13
CA PHE A 35 11.98 -13.65 8.26
C PHE A 35 10.45 -13.61 8.05
N SER A 36 9.69 -13.33 9.11
CA SER A 36 8.25 -13.05 9.07
C SER A 36 7.92 -11.91 8.08
N THR A 37 8.67 -10.80 8.14
CA THR A 37 8.55 -9.67 7.22
C THR A 37 8.84 -10.07 5.77
N LEU A 38 9.88 -10.87 5.52
CA LEU A 38 10.22 -11.36 4.16
C LEU A 38 9.16 -12.32 3.58
N ILE A 39 8.52 -13.14 4.42
CA ILE A 39 7.37 -13.96 4.02
C ILE A 39 6.22 -13.04 3.60
N GLY A 40 5.94 -12.00 4.39
CA GLY A 40 4.95 -10.98 4.05
C GLY A 40 5.21 -10.34 2.69
N PHE A 41 6.45 -9.91 2.43
CA PHE A 41 6.82 -9.33 1.14
C PHE A 41 6.60 -10.32 -0.01
N SER A 42 7.03 -11.57 0.18
CA SER A 42 6.88 -12.63 -0.82
C SER A 42 5.42 -12.90 -1.16
N LEU A 43 4.53 -12.89 -0.15
CA LEU A 43 3.09 -13.03 -0.36
C LEU A 43 2.52 -11.87 -1.17
N PHE A 44 2.83 -10.62 -0.81
CA PHE A 44 2.31 -9.44 -1.51
C PHE A 44 2.78 -9.39 -2.98
N TRP A 45 4.05 -9.70 -3.24
CA TRP A 45 4.55 -9.86 -4.60
C TRP A 45 3.86 -10.99 -5.36
N GLY A 46 3.68 -12.14 -4.72
CA GLY A 46 2.95 -13.27 -5.30
C GLY A 46 1.52 -12.91 -5.68
N LEU A 47 0.80 -12.21 -4.81
CA LEU A 47 -0.56 -11.73 -5.08
C LEU A 47 -0.59 -10.68 -6.18
N ALA A 48 0.33 -9.71 -6.18
CA ALA A 48 0.40 -8.68 -7.22
C ALA A 48 0.64 -9.32 -8.60
N ILE A 49 1.63 -10.22 -8.71
CA ILE A 49 1.92 -10.96 -9.96
C ILE A 49 0.73 -11.81 -10.37
N LEU A 50 0.11 -12.52 -9.42
CA LEU A 50 -1.07 -13.35 -9.69
C LEU A 50 -2.22 -12.51 -10.24
N VAL A 51 -2.49 -11.33 -9.69
CA VAL A 51 -3.56 -10.44 -10.15
C VAL A 51 -3.24 -9.89 -11.55
N LEU A 52 -1.99 -9.51 -11.84
CA LEU A 52 -1.59 -9.12 -13.20
C LEU A 52 -1.82 -10.26 -14.21
N PHE A 53 -1.41 -11.47 -13.86
CA PHE A 53 -1.63 -12.66 -14.68
C PHE A 53 -3.13 -12.95 -14.86
N PHE A 54 -3.89 -12.87 -13.77
CA PHE A 54 -5.34 -13.09 -13.74
C PHE A 54 -6.08 -12.11 -14.66
N THR A 55 -5.75 -10.82 -14.60
CA THR A 55 -6.29 -9.80 -15.52
C THR A 55 -6.01 -10.16 -16.97
N ARG A 56 -4.77 -10.57 -17.28
CA ARG A 56 -4.39 -10.83 -18.67
C ARG A 56 -4.97 -12.12 -19.23
N THR A 57 -5.03 -13.18 -18.42
CA THR A 57 -5.35 -14.53 -18.89
C THR A 57 -6.78 -14.95 -18.58
N VAL A 58 -7.26 -14.75 -17.35
CA VAL A 58 -8.58 -15.19 -16.91
C VAL A 58 -9.66 -14.17 -17.28
N GLU A 59 -9.40 -12.89 -17.06
CA GLU A 59 -10.30 -11.80 -17.47
C GLU A 59 -10.15 -11.45 -18.95
N ALA A 60 -9.04 -11.86 -19.58
CA ALA A 60 -8.69 -11.55 -20.97
C ALA A 60 -8.68 -10.04 -21.27
N LEU A 61 -8.29 -9.22 -20.27
CA LEU A 61 -8.21 -7.78 -20.39
C LEU A 61 -6.75 -7.32 -20.53
N PRO A 62 -6.49 -6.18 -21.20
CA PRO A 62 -5.15 -5.59 -21.18
C PRO A 62 -4.84 -5.02 -19.79
N LEU A 63 -3.56 -4.97 -19.40
CA LEU A 63 -3.14 -4.36 -18.13
C LEU A 63 -3.42 -2.84 -18.09
N THR A 64 -3.61 -2.20 -19.25
CA THR A 64 -4.09 -0.81 -19.33
C THR A 64 -5.49 -0.64 -18.71
N SER A 65 -6.25 -1.73 -18.54
CA SER A 65 -7.54 -1.76 -17.83
C SER A 65 -7.40 -1.54 -16.32
N ILE A 66 -6.20 -1.76 -15.76
CA ILE A 66 -5.84 -1.51 -14.34
C ILE A 66 -4.85 -0.34 -14.20
N GLY A 67 -4.85 0.57 -15.18
CA GLY A 67 -3.99 1.75 -15.17
C GLY A 67 -2.53 1.50 -15.55
N TRP A 68 -2.12 0.29 -15.94
CA TRP A 68 -0.74 0.02 -16.36
C TRP A 68 -0.45 0.71 -17.70
N ARG A 69 0.15 1.90 -17.64
CA ARG A 69 0.37 2.79 -18.79
C ARG A 69 1.79 3.36 -18.74
N PRO A 70 2.46 3.55 -19.90
CA PRO A 70 3.78 4.14 -19.94
C PRO A 70 3.76 5.58 -19.38
N LEU A 71 4.89 6.00 -18.82
CA LEU A 71 5.09 7.35 -18.29
C LEU A 71 5.90 8.20 -19.24
N THR A 72 5.59 9.49 -19.28
CA THR A 72 6.51 10.49 -19.83
C THR A 72 7.52 10.90 -18.77
N TRP A 73 8.69 11.41 -19.17
CA TRP A 73 9.68 11.93 -18.22
C TRP A 73 9.11 13.04 -17.32
N LYS A 74 8.26 13.92 -17.89
CA LYS A 74 7.57 14.96 -17.11
C LYS A 74 6.68 14.35 -16.03
N SER A 75 5.94 13.29 -16.36
CA SER A 75 5.11 12.56 -15.40
C SER A 75 5.92 11.91 -14.28
N VAL A 76 7.10 11.36 -14.59
CA VAL A 76 8.03 10.83 -13.58
C VAL A 76 8.47 11.93 -12.62
N LEU A 77 8.91 13.09 -13.14
CA LEU A 77 9.32 14.22 -12.32
C LEU A 77 8.16 14.74 -11.44
N THR A 78 6.95 14.82 -12.00
CA THR A 78 5.76 15.21 -11.22
C THR A 78 5.44 14.20 -10.13
N ALA A 79 5.53 12.90 -10.41
CA ALA A 79 5.29 11.85 -9.42
C ALA A 79 6.31 11.92 -8.27
N ILE A 80 7.59 12.12 -8.58
CA ILE A 80 8.65 12.31 -7.58
C ILE A 80 8.38 13.58 -6.75
N GLY A 81 8.08 14.71 -7.40
CA GLY A 81 7.79 15.96 -6.71
C GLY A 81 6.58 15.88 -5.77
N LEU A 82 5.50 15.22 -6.21
CA LEU A 82 4.34 14.94 -5.35
C LEU A 82 4.69 14.01 -4.20
N GLY A 83 5.46 12.95 -4.45
CA GLY A 83 5.91 12.04 -3.40
C GLY A 83 6.70 12.76 -2.31
N ILE A 84 7.65 13.63 -2.69
CA ILE A 84 8.42 14.45 -1.74
C ILE A 84 7.50 15.40 -0.97
N LEU A 85 6.57 16.08 -1.66
CA LEU A 85 5.64 16.99 -0.99
C LEU A 85 4.77 16.26 0.05
N LEU A 86 4.27 15.07 -0.31
CA LEU A 86 3.43 14.25 0.56
C LEU A 86 4.23 13.61 1.70
N SER A 87 5.50 13.28 1.50
CA SER A 87 6.36 12.77 2.58
C SER A 87 6.57 13.80 3.68
N LEU A 88 6.60 15.09 3.34
CA LEU A 88 6.67 16.20 4.32
C LEU A 88 5.39 16.34 5.16
N LEU A 89 4.25 15.80 4.70
CA LEU A 89 3.01 15.79 5.49
C LEU A 89 3.03 14.76 6.61
N VAL A 90 3.79 13.67 6.48
CA VAL A 90 3.85 12.57 7.47
C VAL A 90 4.15 13.08 8.90
N PRO A 91 5.22 13.86 9.16
CA PRO A 91 5.48 14.37 10.50
C PRO A 91 4.40 15.35 10.98
N ALA A 92 3.90 16.22 10.10
CA ALA A 92 2.86 17.19 10.45
C ALA A 92 1.54 16.49 10.87
N LEU A 93 1.12 15.48 10.12
CA LEU A 93 -0.07 14.70 10.41
C LEU A 93 0.09 13.85 11.68
N THR A 94 1.28 13.27 11.89
CA THR A 94 1.60 12.51 13.11
C THR A 94 1.51 13.40 14.35
N LEU A 95 2.04 14.62 14.28
CA LEU A 95 1.96 15.60 15.38
C LEU A 95 0.52 16.07 15.63
N LEU A 96 -0.23 16.35 14.55
CA LEU A 96 -1.62 16.81 14.65
C LEU A 96 -2.51 15.78 15.36
N VAL A 97 -2.45 14.52 14.94
CA VAL A 97 -3.26 13.46 15.54
C VAL A 97 -2.73 13.04 16.91
N GLY A 98 -1.41 13.08 17.12
CA GLY A 98 -0.78 12.81 18.42
C GLY A 98 -1.17 13.78 19.53
N ALA A 99 -1.68 14.97 19.19
CA ALA A 99 -2.24 15.93 20.15
C ALA A 99 -3.60 15.48 20.71
N ILE A 100 -4.29 14.55 20.05
CA ILE A 100 -5.64 14.10 20.37
C ILE A 100 -5.64 12.62 20.79
N ILE A 101 -4.81 11.80 20.15
CA ILE A 101 -4.68 10.36 20.41
C ILE A 101 -3.33 10.11 21.09
N PRO A 102 -3.31 9.53 22.31
CA PRO A 102 -2.07 9.20 23.00
C PRO A 102 -1.17 8.30 22.15
N GLN A 103 0.11 8.65 22.07
CA GLN A 103 1.09 7.84 21.36
C GLN A 103 1.43 6.58 22.17
N THR A 104 1.43 5.43 21.51
CA THR A 104 2.02 4.21 22.05
C THR A 104 3.49 4.12 21.64
N ASN A 105 4.32 3.44 22.44
CA ASN A 105 5.72 3.22 22.07
C ASN A 105 5.87 2.26 20.89
N SER A 106 4.92 1.35 20.71
CA SER A 106 4.88 0.41 19.60
C SER A 106 4.18 0.99 18.36
N GLY A 107 4.49 0.46 17.18
CA GLY A 107 3.93 0.81 15.87
C GLY A 107 4.20 2.25 15.45
N THR A 108 5.35 2.82 15.84
CA THR A 108 5.78 4.18 15.46
C THR A 108 6.83 4.14 14.34
N VAL A 109 6.98 5.25 13.60
CA VAL A 109 8.04 5.38 12.58
C VAL A 109 9.42 5.14 13.19
N THR A 110 9.68 5.69 14.38
CA THR A 110 10.95 5.53 15.08
C THR A 110 11.22 4.08 15.46
N GLU A 111 10.21 3.34 15.92
CA GLU A 111 10.36 1.91 16.25
C GLU A 111 10.59 1.07 14.98
N VAL A 112 9.86 1.32 13.89
CA VAL A 112 10.07 0.61 12.63
C VAL A 112 11.50 0.81 12.12
N VAL A 113 11.99 2.05 12.18
CA VAL A 113 13.36 2.41 11.78
C VAL A 113 14.41 1.73 12.67
N SER A 114 14.20 1.66 14.00
CA SER A 114 15.18 1.08 14.92
C SER A 114 15.14 -0.45 15.00
N SER A 115 14.01 -1.07 14.63
CA SER A 115 13.81 -2.52 14.70
C SER A 115 14.21 -3.27 13.42
N HIS A 116 14.43 -2.55 12.32
CA HIS A 116 14.74 -3.16 11.02
C HIS A 116 16.05 -2.62 10.43
N SER A 117 16.81 -3.51 9.79
CA SER A 117 17.98 -3.09 9.01
C SER A 117 17.56 -2.26 7.79
N TRP A 118 18.39 -1.29 7.41
CA TRP A 118 18.14 -0.39 6.26
C TRP A 118 17.77 -1.13 4.96
N TRP A 119 18.35 -2.31 4.71
CA TRP A 119 18.06 -3.09 3.52
C TRP A 119 16.66 -3.72 3.54
N ILE A 120 16.13 -4.10 4.72
CA ILE A 120 14.75 -4.58 4.86
C ILE A 120 13.80 -3.43 4.57
N LEU A 121 14.11 -2.22 5.03
CA LEU A 121 13.30 -1.03 4.77
C LEU A 121 13.29 -0.67 3.28
N ILE A 122 14.41 -0.82 2.56
CA ILE A 122 14.42 -0.69 1.09
C ILE A 122 13.45 -1.68 0.45
N LEU A 123 13.52 -2.96 0.83
CA LEU A 123 12.59 -3.96 0.32
C LEU A 123 11.15 -3.64 0.68
N SER A 124 10.91 -3.11 1.88
CA SER A 124 9.60 -2.70 2.37
C SER A 124 9.00 -1.61 1.50
N ILE A 125 9.72 -0.50 1.25
CA ILE A 125 9.15 0.62 0.49
C ILE A 125 8.89 0.26 -0.97
N ILE A 126 9.73 -0.61 -1.56
CA ILE A 126 9.54 -1.07 -2.95
C ILE A 126 8.36 -2.04 -2.99
N THR A 127 8.26 -2.93 -2.01
CA THR A 127 7.15 -3.87 -1.91
C THR A 127 5.83 -3.13 -1.70
N ALA A 128 5.75 -2.23 -0.73
CA ALA A 128 4.56 -1.41 -0.48
C ALA A 128 4.20 -0.58 -1.71
N GLY A 129 5.13 0.24 -2.19
CA GLY A 129 4.91 1.13 -3.33
C GLY A 129 4.47 0.43 -4.61
N VAL A 130 4.93 -0.80 -4.88
CA VAL A 130 4.53 -1.55 -6.09
C VAL A 130 3.29 -2.40 -5.84
N THR A 131 3.34 -3.29 -4.85
CA THR A 131 2.33 -4.34 -4.69
C THR A 131 1.02 -3.77 -4.19
N GLU A 132 1.03 -2.79 -3.27
CA GLU A 132 -0.18 -2.20 -2.74
C GLU A 132 -0.90 -1.37 -3.80
N GLU A 133 -0.16 -0.69 -4.67
CA GLU A 133 -0.76 0.05 -5.77
C GLU A 133 -1.40 -0.88 -6.81
N ILE A 134 -0.78 -2.03 -7.11
CA ILE A 134 -1.39 -3.04 -7.97
C ILE A 134 -2.68 -3.59 -7.34
N LEU A 135 -2.61 -3.97 -6.07
CA LEU A 135 -3.69 -4.69 -5.37
C LEU A 135 -4.85 -3.76 -4.99
N PHE A 136 -4.58 -2.67 -4.28
CA PHE A 136 -5.62 -1.78 -3.74
C PHE A 136 -6.01 -0.66 -4.70
N ARG A 137 -5.16 -0.27 -5.66
CA ARG A 137 -5.50 0.82 -6.60
C ARG A 137 -5.84 0.25 -7.96
N GLY A 138 -4.83 -0.11 -8.75
CA GLY A 138 -4.98 -0.55 -10.14
C GLY A 138 -6.10 -1.57 -10.34
N TYR A 139 -5.98 -2.75 -9.71
CA TYR A 139 -6.97 -3.80 -9.90
C TYR A 139 -8.28 -3.51 -9.16
N SER A 140 -8.22 -3.29 -7.85
CA SER A 140 -9.43 -3.21 -7.02
C SER A 140 -10.33 -2.02 -7.40
N LEU A 141 -9.75 -0.85 -7.66
CA LEU A 141 -10.58 0.32 -7.98
C LEU A 141 -11.31 0.18 -9.31
N GLU A 142 -10.66 -0.38 -10.32
CA GLU A 142 -11.28 -0.53 -11.64
C GLU A 142 -12.38 -1.59 -11.60
N ARG A 143 -12.12 -2.76 -10.97
CA ARG A 143 -13.11 -3.83 -10.87
C ARG A 143 -14.30 -3.47 -9.97
N LEU A 144 -14.06 -2.80 -8.84
CA LEU A 144 -15.14 -2.31 -7.98
C LEU A 144 -15.96 -1.22 -8.67
N THR A 145 -15.33 -0.29 -9.40
CA THR A 145 -16.05 0.74 -10.16
C THR A 145 -16.93 0.09 -11.24
N GLU A 146 -16.44 -0.93 -11.95
CA GLU A 146 -17.22 -1.69 -12.93
C GLU A 146 -18.41 -2.45 -12.32
N ILE A 147 -18.31 -2.90 -11.06
CA ILE A 147 -19.39 -3.64 -10.37
C ILE A 147 -20.41 -2.67 -9.75
N THR A 148 -19.94 -1.60 -9.12
CA THR A 148 -20.77 -0.67 -8.33
C THR A 148 -21.31 0.50 -9.14
N GLY A 149 -20.69 0.79 -10.30
CA GLY A 149 -20.98 2.00 -11.08
C GLY A 149 -20.49 3.31 -10.45
N SER A 150 -19.76 3.26 -9.32
CA SER A 150 -19.35 4.45 -8.57
C SER A 150 -17.90 4.38 -8.13
N LYS A 151 -17.07 5.30 -8.65
CA LYS A 151 -15.68 5.47 -8.23
C LYS A 151 -15.55 5.81 -6.73
N TRP A 152 -16.55 6.48 -6.15
CA TRP A 152 -16.55 6.85 -4.75
C TRP A 152 -16.75 5.63 -3.85
N ILE A 153 -17.73 4.78 -4.16
CA ILE A 153 -17.96 3.51 -3.43
C ILE A 153 -16.72 2.63 -3.55
N SER A 154 -16.17 2.51 -4.76
CA SER A 154 -14.93 1.78 -5.01
C SER A 154 -13.76 2.29 -4.18
N GLY A 155 -13.56 3.62 -4.11
CA GLY A 155 -12.50 4.23 -3.34
C GLY A 155 -12.64 3.96 -1.84
N ILE A 156 -13.85 4.10 -1.30
CA ILE A 156 -14.13 3.80 0.12
C ILE A 156 -13.87 2.34 0.44
N ILE A 157 -14.39 1.41 -0.36
CA ILE A 157 -14.17 -0.03 -0.14
C ILE A 157 -12.68 -0.34 -0.15
N SER A 158 -11.95 0.08 -1.17
CA SER A 158 -10.52 -0.24 -1.26
C SER A 158 -9.70 0.40 -0.13
N LEU A 159 -10.03 1.65 0.25
CA LEU A 159 -9.37 2.35 1.35
C LEU A 159 -9.57 1.62 2.69
N MET A 160 -10.75 1.06 2.96
CA MET A 160 -10.99 0.29 4.19
C MET A 160 -10.09 -0.95 4.26
N PHE A 161 -9.96 -1.70 3.16
CA PHE A 161 -9.07 -2.87 3.09
C PHE A 161 -7.60 -2.49 3.19
N PHE A 162 -7.21 -1.37 2.57
CA PHE A 162 -5.87 -0.80 2.69
C PHE A 162 -5.52 -0.43 4.14
N ILE A 163 -6.44 0.22 4.87
CA ILE A 163 -6.23 0.53 6.30
C ILE A 163 -6.16 -0.76 7.12
N ALA A 164 -7.01 -1.76 6.81
CA ALA A 164 -7.05 -3.01 7.56
C ALA A 164 -5.72 -3.80 7.50
N VAL A 165 -5.04 -3.85 6.35
CA VAL A 165 -3.75 -4.56 6.25
C VAL A 165 -2.64 -3.91 7.09
N HIS A 166 -2.79 -2.63 7.44
CA HIS A 166 -1.82 -1.89 8.25
C HIS A 166 -2.07 -2.00 9.76
N ALA A 167 -3.22 -2.54 10.19
CA ALA A 167 -3.68 -2.47 11.58
C ALA A 167 -2.86 -3.27 12.59
N THR A 168 -2.03 -4.21 12.12
CA THR A 168 -1.12 -5.00 12.97
C THR A 168 0.32 -4.50 12.96
N GLY A 169 0.67 -3.60 12.03
CA GLY A 169 2.04 -3.05 11.88
C GLY A 169 2.19 -1.63 12.43
N TRP A 170 1.13 -0.81 12.33
CA TRP A 170 1.14 0.58 12.79
C TRP A 170 0.22 0.80 13.97
N ASN A 171 0.59 1.73 14.85
CA ASN A 171 -0.29 2.14 15.93
C ASN A 171 -1.48 2.97 15.44
N LEU A 172 -2.47 3.16 16.31
CA LEU A 172 -3.69 3.88 15.97
C LEU A 172 -3.43 5.32 15.51
N THR A 173 -2.46 6.00 16.13
CA THR A 173 -2.12 7.38 15.75
C THR A 173 -1.56 7.45 14.34
N HIS A 174 -0.67 6.54 13.94
CA HIS A 174 -0.13 6.48 12.59
C HIS A 174 -1.16 5.99 11.57
N LEU A 175 -2.04 5.05 11.96
CA LEU A 175 -3.15 4.62 11.10
C LEU A 175 -4.08 5.78 10.74
N ILE A 176 -4.54 6.52 11.74
CA ILE A 176 -5.50 7.63 11.55
C ILE A 176 -4.81 8.86 10.98
N GLY A 177 -3.61 9.18 11.45
CA GLY A 177 -2.87 10.36 11.04
C GLY A 177 -2.20 10.22 9.68
N VAL A 178 -1.74 9.03 9.29
CA VAL A 178 -0.90 8.88 8.10
C VAL A 178 -1.52 7.92 7.09
N VAL A 179 -1.77 6.66 7.48
CA VAL A 179 -2.23 5.61 6.55
C VAL A 179 -3.57 5.97 5.91
N LEU A 180 -4.55 6.40 6.70
CA LEU A 180 -5.86 6.80 6.21
C LEU A 180 -5.80 8.00 5.24
N PRO A 181 -5.24 9.17 5.62
CA PRO A 181 -5.23 10.33 4.73
C PRO A 181 -4.34 10.14 3.50
N LEU A 182 -3.14 9.56 3.64
CA LEU A 182 -2.29 9.29 2.47
C LEU A 182 -2.89 8.21 1.57
N GLY A 183 -3.52 7.18 2.14
CA GLY A 183 -4.26 6.19 1.36
C GLY A 183 -5.41 6.79 0.55
N ALA A 184 -6.13 7.77 1.12
CA ALA A 184 -7.18 8.52 0.43
C ALA A 184 -6.62 9.44 -0.66
N ILE A 185 -5.48 10.10 -0.39
CA ILE A 185 -4.77 10.94 -1.37
C ILE A 185 -4.26 10.09 -2.54
N LEU A 186 -3.59 8.97 -2.29
CA LEU A 186 -3.12 8.05 -3.34
C LEU A 186 -4.28 7.52 -4.19
N THR A 187 -5.40 7.16 -3.56
CA THR A 187 -6.64 6.77 -4.27
C THR A 187 -7.15 7.90 -5.16
N SER A 188 -7.12 9.14 -4.68
CA SER A 188 -7.53 10.31 -5.45
C SER A 188 -6.59 10.60 -6.62
N ILE A 189 -5.27 10.48 -6.40
CA ILE A 189 -4.24 10.61 -7.45
C ILE A 189 -4.44 9.53 -8.51
N TYR A 190 -4.74 8.28 -8.11
CA TYR A 190 -5.07 7.22 -9.05
C TYR A 190 -6.30 7.59 -9.89
N PHE A 191 -7.38 8.08 -9.30
CA PHE A 191 -8.55 8.50 -10.07
C PHE A 191 -8.30 9.70 -10.99
N TRP A 192 -7.37 10.59 -10.63
CA TRP A 192 -6.98 11.72 -11.46
C TRP A 192 -6.11 11.29 -12.65
N GLN A 193 -5.01 10.58 -12.39
CA GLN A 193 -4.04 10.22 -13.41
C GLN A 193 -4.42 8.96 -14.19
N ARG A 194 -5.15 8.05 -13.52
CA ARG A 194 -5.45 6.69 -13.98
C ARG A 194 -4.23 5.99 -14.57
N ASN A 195 -3.08 6.19 -13.90
CA ASN A 195 -1.80 5.64 -14.28
C ASN A 195 -1.17 4.99 -13.05
N LEU A 196 -1.08 3.67 -13.08
CA LEU A 196 -0.58 2.86 -11.98
C LEU A 196 0.91 3.14 -11.71
N LEU A 197 1.73 3.23 -12.74
CA LEU A 197 3.17 3.51 -12.59
C LEU A 197 3.40 4.88 -11.95
N PHE A 198 2.53 5.86 -12.24
CA PHE A 198 2.60 7.18 -11.61
C PHE A 198 2.42 7.08 -10.10
N VAL A 199 1.37 6.38 -9.65
CA VAL A 199 1.07 6.26 -8.21
C VAL A 199 2.09 5.39 -7.48
N ILE A 200 2.63 4.35 -8.13
CA ILE A 200 3.76 3.56 -7.61
C ILE A 200 4.94 4.46 -7.25
N ILE A 201 5.32 5.37 -8.15
CA ILE A 201 6.43 6.30 -7.91
C ILE A 201 6.08 7.25 -6.76
N VAL A 202 4.88 7.82 -6.74
CA VAL A 202 4.45 8.72 -5.65
C VAL A 202 4.53 7.99 -4.31
N HIS A 203 3.95 6.80 -4.19
CA HIS A 203 3.92 6.03 -2.95
C HIS A 203 5.33 5.62 -2.51
N THR A 204 6.15 5.07 -3.40
CA THR A 204 7.54 4.69 -3.07
C THR A 204 8.35 5.88 -2.55
N VAL A 205 8.14 7.08 -3.13
CA VAL A 205 8.83 8.30 -2.71
C VAL A 205 8.29 8.86 -1.38
N ILE A 206 6.99 8.68 -1.09
CA ILE A 206 6.41 9.01 0.22
C ILE A 206 7.14 8.27 1.34
N ASP A 207 7.43 6.98 1.13
CA ASP A 207 8.03 6.11 2.14
C ASP A 207 9.56 6.20 2.20
N PHE A 208 10.19 6.78 1.17
CA PHE A 208 11.65 6.90 1.06
C PHE A 208 12.35 7.48 2.30
N PRO A 209 11.79 8.47 3.04
CA PRO A 209 12.41 8.95 4.27
C PRO A 209 12.68 7.88 5.33
N LEU A 210 11.95 6.76 5.34
CA LEU A 210 12.22 5.64 6.25
C LEU A 210 13.64 5.09 6.09
N ILE A 211 14.12 4.99 4.85
CA ILE A 211 15.49 4.54 4.57
C ILE A 211 16.50 5.58 5.04
N ILE A 212 16.25 6.86 4.74
CA ILE A 212 17.16 7.95 5.14
C ILE A 212 17.33 7.91 6.67
N MET A 213 16.23 7.85 7.41
CA MET A 213 16.25 7.78 8.87
C MET A 213 17.04 6.56 9.38
N ALA A 214 16.85 5.38 8.78
CA ALA A 214 17.56 4.16 9.17
C ALA A 214 19.04 4.13 8.84
N THR A 215 19.47 4.88 7.82
CA THR A 215 20.90 4.99 7.47
C THR A 215 21.65 6.04 8.30
N LEU A 216 20.92 6.92 8.98
CA LEU A 216 21.47 8.01 9.80
C LEU A 216 21.41 7.72 11.31
N SER A 217 20.67 6.69 11.73
CA SER A 217 20.54 6.19 13.10
C SER A 217 21.63 5.18 13.44
#